data_AF-A0A9E1AXS4-F1
#
_entry.id   AF-A0A9E1AXS4-F1
#
_cell.length_a   1.000
_cell.length_b   1.000
_cell.length_c   1.000
_cell.angle_alpha   90.00
_cell.angle_beta   90.00
_cell.angle_gamma   90.00
#
_symmetry.space_group_name_H-M   'P 1'
#
loop_
_entity.id
_entity.type
_entity.pdbx_description
1 polymer ?
#
loop_
_entity_poly.entity_id
_entity_poly.type
_entity_poly.pdbx_seq_one_letter_code
_entity_poly.pdbx_strand_id
1 'polypeptide(L)'
;MNALISIISIILFIVLGIIIYNGLNGMDLKKKIIIFIFEIIVCLIFTMILFNISSLGIEYPNSQSREIALKILVTIFTPMNGIILLPNITRLINESQNGEIDKEECARKLKKTLIIFILLVIMEFVYLRNTQIGILNNYNMQN
;
A
#
# COMPACT_ATOMS: atom_id res chain seq x y z
N MET A 1 -7.25 0.21 -18.69
CA MET A 1 -7.63 -0.02 -17.28
C MET A 1 -9.14 0.19 -17.19
N ASN A 2 -9.90 -0.75 -16.63
CA ASN A 2 -11.36 -0.60 -16.55
C ASN A 2 -11.71 0.67 -15.76
N ALA A 3 -12.65 1.47 -16.27
CA ALA A 3 -13.03 2.75 -15.65
C ALA A 3 -13.39 2.59 -14.17
N LEU A 4 -14.04 1.47 -13.80
CA LEU A 4 -14.37 1.13 -12.43
C LEU A 4 -13.13 1.01 -11.52
N ILE A 5 -12.07 0.33 -11.98
CA ILE A 5 -10.83 0.14 -11.21
C ILE A 5 -10.15 1.49 -10.98
N SER A 6 -10.12 2.34 -12.01
CA SER A 6 -9.57 3.69 -11.90
C SER A 6 -10.33 4.53 -10.87
N ILE A 7 -11.67 4.49 -10.90
CA ILE A 7 -12.53 5.22 -9.94
C ILE A 7 -12.28 4.74 -8.51
N ILE A 8 -12.27 3.43 -8.28
CA ILE A 8 -11.98 2.85 -6.95
C ILE A 8 -10.61 3.29 -6.46
N SER A 9 -9.60 3.24 -7.33
CA SER A 9 -8.24 3.64 -6.98
C SER A 9 -8.15 5.13 -6.62
N ILE A 10 -8.81 6.01 -7.36
CA ILE A 10 -8.88 7.45 -7.06
C ILE A 10 -9.51 7.68 -5.68
N ILE A 11 -10.61 6.99 -5.37
CA ILE A 11 -11.27 7.08 -4.05
C ILE A 11 -10.30 6.66 -2.95
N LEU A 12 -9.57 5.55 -3.13
CA LEU A 12 -8.58 5.08 -2.15
C LEU A 12 -7.46 6.11 -1.93
N PHE A 13 -6.95 6.74 -2.99
CA PHE A 13 -5.93 7.80 -2.85
C PHE A 13 -6.47 9.05 -2.14
N ILE A 14 -7.73 9.43 -2.37
CA ILE A 14 -8.35 10.55 -1.65
C ILE A 14 -8.47 10.23 -0.15
N VAL A 15 -8.96 9.02 0.19
CA VAL A 15 -9.07 8.56 1.57
C VAL A 15 -7.69 8.56 2.24
N LEU A 16 -6.66 8.06 1.55
CA LEU A 16 -5.29 8.09 2.05
C LEU A 16 -4.81 9.51 2.34
N GLY A 17 -5.04 10.45 1.41
CA GLY A 17 -4.67 11.86 1.59
C GLY A 17 -5.33 12.50 2.80
N ILE A 18 -6.62 12.21 3.04
CA ILE A 18 -7.35 12.69 4.22
C ILE A 18 -6.73 12.14 5.51
N ILE A 19 -6.41 10.84 5.53
CA ILE A 19 -5.84 10.21 6.73
C ILE A 19 -4.47 10.79 7.08
N ILE A 20 -3.57 10.91 6.10
CA ILE A 20 -2.23 11.48 6.33
C ILE A 20 -2.33 12.94 6.77
N TYR A 21 -3.19 13.73 6.11
CA TYR A 21 -3.38 15.14 6.44
C TYR A 21 -3.83 15.34 7.90
N ASN A 22 -4.77 14.50 8.35
CA ASN A 22 -5.30 14.52 9.72
C ASN A 22 -4.29 13.94 10.74
N GLY A 23 -3.50 12.94 10.36
CA GLY A 23 -2.48 12.33 11.22
C GLY A 23 -1.31 13.26 11.54
N LEU A 24 -0.98 14.17 10.64
CA LEU A 24 0.09 15.18 10.81
C LEU A 24 -0.42 16.49 11.42
N ASN A 25 -1.49 16.47 12.23
CA ASN A 25 -2.07 17.70 12.76
C ASN A 25 -1.05 18.52 13.58
N GLY A 26 -1.05 19.83 13.41
CA GLY A 26 -0.05 20.73 14.01
C GLY A 26 1.23 20.93 13.18
N MET A 27 1.44 20.15 12.11
CA MET A 27 2.59 20.30 11.22
C MET A 27 2.33 21.30 10.07
N ASP A 28 3.36 22.05 9.68
CA ASP A 28 3.33 22.97 8.52
C ASP A 28 2.93 22.27 7.22
N LEU A 29 2.14 22.94 6.38
CA LEU A 29 1.65 22.40 5.11
C LEU A 29 2.77 21.87 4.19
N LYS A 30 3.90 22.59 4.11
CA LYS A 30 5.05 22.17 3.29
C LYS A 30 5.60 20.82 3.74
N LYS A 31 5.75 20.61 5.05
CA LYS A 31 6.24 19.36 5.62
C LYS A 31 5.22 18.23 5.42
N LYS A 32 3.92 18.52 5.59
CA LYS A 32 2.83 17.57 5.30
C LYS A 32 2.90 17.02 3.88
N ILE A 33 3.06 17.91 2.89
CA ILE A 33 3.16 17.51 1.48
C ILE A 33 4.39 16.64 1.22
N ILE A 34 5.54 16.98 1.82
CA ILE A 34 6.77 16.20 1.68
C ILE A 34 6.57 14.78 2.25
N ILE A 35 6.03 14.67 3.46
CA ILE A 35 5.76 13.38 4.10
C ILE A 35 4.76 12.58 3.26
N PHE A 36 3.68 13.20 2.81
CA PHE A 36 2.67 12.55 1.96
C PHE A 36 3.27 11.95 0.68
N ILE A 37 4.09 12.71 -0.05
CA ILE A 37 4.75 12.21 -1.27
C ILE A 37 5.70 11.06 -0.94
N PHE A 38 6.50 11.21 0.12
CA PHE A 38 7.44 10.19 0.55
C PHE A 38 6.74 8.89 0.91
N GLU A 39 5.67 8.96 1.70
CA GLU A 39 4.89 7.81 2.14
C GLU A 39 4.23 7.07 0.97
N ILE A 40 3.69 7.80 -0.03
CA ILE A 40 3.15 7.20 -1.26
C ILE A 40 4.24 6.46 -2.04
N ILE A 41 5.43 7.07 -2.20
CA ILE A 41 6.55 6.44 -2.91
C ILE A 41 6.97 5.15 -2.21
N VAL A 42 7.06 5.16 -0.88
CA VAL A 42 7.39 3.96 -0.09
C VAL A 42 6.34 2.86 -0.30
N CYS A 43 5.05 3.20 -0.23
CA CYS A 43 3.98 2.22 -0.46
C CYS A 43 4.00 1.66 -1.89
N LEU A 44 4.31 2.50 -2.89
CA LEU A 44 4.41 2.07 -4.29
C LEU A 44 5.56 1.07 -4.48
N ILE A 45 6.75 1.39 -3.97
CA ILE A 45 7.92 0.51 -4.05
C ILE A 45 7.64 -0.82 -3.35
N PHE A 46 7.08 -0.76 -2.14
CA PHE A 46 6.70 -1.94 -1.38
C PHE A 46 5.72 -2.84 -2.16
N THR A 47 4.65 -2.25 -2.69
CA THR A 47 3.63 -2.98 -3.45
C THR A 47 4.20 -3.58 -4.73
N MET A 48 5.09 -2.87 -5.43
CA MET A 48 5.80 -3.40 -6.60
C MET A 48 6.69 -4.59 -6.25
N ILE A 49 7.44 -4.52 -5.15
CA ILE A 49 8.28 -5.63 -4.69
C ILE A 49 7.39 -6.85 -4.40
N LEU A 50 6.31 -6.65 -3.65
CA LEU A 50 5.41 -7.74 -3.27
C LEU A 50 4.72 -8.35 -4.50
N PHE A 51 4.30 -7.53 -5.46
CA PHE A 51 3.79 -8.01 -6.75
C PHE A 51 4.84 -8.91 -7.45
N ASN A 52 6.08 -8.45 -7.59
CA ASN A 52 7.13 -9.21 -8.25
C ASN A 52 7.41 -10.56 -7.54
N ILE A 53 7.48 -10.56 -6.20
CA ILE A 53 7.67 -11.79 -5.42
C ILE A 53 6.46 -12.73 -5.59
N SER A 54 5.24 -12.20 -5.54
CA SER A 54 4.01 -13.00 -5.74
C SER A 54 3.90 -13.59 -7.15
N SER A 55 4.53 -12.94 -8.14
CA SER A 55 4.55 -13.37 -9.53
C SER A 55 5.54 -14.51 -9.82
N LEU A 56 6.42 -14.86 -8.88
CA LEU A 56 7.40 -15.93 -9.06
C LEU A 56 6.71 -17.27 -9.35
N GLY A 57 7.12 -17.91 -10.45
CA GLY A 57 6.54 -19.19 -10.90
C GLY A 57 5.13 -19.07 -11.50
N ILE A 58 4.66 -17.86 -11.83
CA ILE A 58 3.46 -17.67 -12.67
C ILE A 58 3.91 -17.51 -14.12
N GLU A 59 3.45 -18.42 -14.99
CA GLU A 59 3.73 -18.35 -16.43
C GLU A 59 2.71 -17.46 -17.12
N TYR A 60 3.13 -16.24 -17.47
CA TYR A 60 2.30 -15.32 -18.25
C TYR A 60 2.43 -15.62 -19.75
N PRO A 61 1.30 -15.65 -20.50
CA PRO A 61 1.29 -16.03 -21.92
C PRO A 61 1.99 -14.97 -22.79
N ASN A 62 2.00 -13.72 -22.34
CA ASN A 62 2.73 -12.63 -22.96
C ASN A 62 3.01 -11.52 -21.92
N SER A 63 3.88 -10.57 -22.30
CA SER A 63 4.23 -9.41 -21.46
C SER A 63 3.02 -8.51 -21.14
N GLN A 64 2.05 -8.44 -22.05
CA GLN A 64 0.87 -7.60 -21.91
C GLN A 64 -0.04 -8.08 -20.78
N SER A 65 -0.26 -9.39 -20.64
CA SER A 65 -1.07 -9.97 -19.55
C SER A 65 -0.44 -9.69 -18.18
N ARG A 66 0.89 -9.78 -18.08
CA ARG A 66 1.63 -9.40 -16.87
C ARG A 66 1.49 -7.91 -16.57
N GLU A 67 1.59 -7.06 -17.59
CA GLU A 67 1.47 -5.61 -17.43
C GLU A 67 0.06 -5.20 -16.97
N ILE A 68 -0.98 -5.86 -17.47
CA ILE A 68 -2.37 -5.65 -17.03
C ILE A 68 -2.50 -6.01 -15.54
N ALA A 69 -2.01 -7.18 -15.13
CA ALA A 69 -2.05 -7.60 -13.73
C ALA A 69 -1.27 -6.63 -12.83
N LEU A 70 -0.08 -6.20 -13.25
CA LEU A 70 0.74 -5.21 -12.54
C LEU A 70 -0.01 -3.90 -12.39
N LYS A 71 -0.56 -3.33 -13.48
CA LYS A 71 -1.28 -2.06 -13.43
C LYS A 71 -2.49 -2.13 -12.51
N ILE A 72 -3.28 -3.20 -12.58
CA ILE A 72 -4.48 -3.33 -11.73
C ILE A 72 -4.08 -3.48 -10.26
N LEU A 73 -3.20 -4.43 -9.96
CA LEU A 73 -2.89 -4.79 -8.59
C LEU A 73 -2.08 -3.70 -7.90
N VAL A 74 -1.03 -3.18 -8.53
CA VAL A 74 -0.20 -2.13 -7.92
C VAL A 74 -1.00 -0.85 -7.70
N THR A 75 -1.90 -0.48 -8.62
CA THR A 75 -2.71 0.75 -8.50
C THR A 75 -3.71 0.67 -7.35
N ILE A 76 -4.30 -0.50 -7.08
CA ILE A 76 -5.25 -0.70 -5.98
C ILE A 76 -4.52 -0.87 -4.65
N PHE A 77 -3.49 -1.71 -4.62
CA PHE A 77 -2.83 -2.08 -3.36
C PHE A 77 -1.93 -0.98 -2.81
N THR A 78 -1.35 -0.12 -3.66
CA THR A 78 -0.53 1.02 -3.18
C THR A 78 -1.28 1.90 -2.19
N PRO A 79 -2.46 2.47 -2.52
CA PRO A 79 -3.20 3.27 -1.57
C PRO A 79 -3.81 2.44 -0.43
N MET A 80 -4.17 1.17 -0.63
CA MET A 80 -4.65 0.30 0.46
C MET A 80 -3.56 0.09 1.53
N ASN A 81 -2.33 -0.21 1.11
CA ASN A 81 -1.19 -0.37 2.01
C ASN A 81 -0.91 0.93 2.76
N GLY A 82 -1.01 2.06 2.06
CA GLY A 82 -0.94 3.37 2.68
C GLY A 82 -2.00 3.56 3.78
N ILE A 83 -3.26 3.26 3.49
CA ILE A 83 -4.39 3.44 4.42
C ILE A 83 -4.20 2.59 5.69
N ILE A 84 -3.67 1.38 5.57
CA ILE A 84 -3.56 0.45 6.70
C ILE A 84 -2.32 0.77 7.55
N LEU A 85 -1.20 1.09 6.92
CA LEU A 85 0.10 1.18 7.59
C LEU A 85 0.44 2.58 8.06
N LEU A 86 0.22 3.58 7.21
CA LEU A 86 0.68 4.94 7.45
C LEU A 86 0.01 5.61 8.65
N PRO A 87 -1.32 5.49 8.92
CA PRO A 87 -1.91 6.21 10.05
C PRO A 87 -1.23 5.92 11.39
N ASN A 88 -0.80 4.67 11.60
CA ASN A 88 -0.08 4.28 12.81
C ASN A 88 1.32 4.91 12.87
N ILE A 89 2.02 4.98 11.73
CA ILE A 89 3.35 5.57 11.61
C ILE A 89 3.28 7.09 11.74
N THR A 90 2.37 7.74 11.01
CA THR A 90 2.12 9.17 11.03
C THR A 90 1.79 9.65 12.44
N ARG A 91 0.92 8.93 13.16
CA ARG A 91 0.58 9.23 14.55
C ARG A 91 1.78 9.08 15.48
N LEU A 92 2.59 8.04 15.30
CA LEU A 92 3.83 7.86 16.07
C LEU A 92 4.84 8.98 15.85
N ILE A 93 5.00 9.44 14.61
CA ILE A 93 5.86 10.57 14.28
C ILE A 93 5.36 11.83 15.00
N ASN A 94 4.05 12.09 14.97
CA ASN A 94 3.47 13.28 15.58
C ASN A 94 3.60 13.26 17.12
N GLU A 95 3.18 12.16 17.77
CA GLU A 95 3.27 11.97 19.22
C GLU A 95 4.74 12.08 19.70
N SER A 96 5.68 11.52 18.93
CA SER A 96 7.11 11.58 19.26
C SER A 96 7.70 12.98 19.08
N GLN A 97 7.30 13.73 18.05
CA GLN A 97 7.79 15.10 17.82
C GLN A 97 7.26 16.09 18.86
N ASN A 98 6.04 15.87 19.35
CA ASN A 98 5.42 16.71 20.37
C ASN A 98 5.86 16.36 21.80
N GLY A 99 6.69 15.31 21.97
CA GLY A 99 7.11 14.84 23.29
C GLY A 99 5.98 14.20 24.10
N GLU A 100 4.90 13.76 23.44
CA GLU A 100 3.73 13.12 24.07
C GLU A 100 4.03 11.68 24.50
N ILE A 101 5.02 11.04 23.88
CA ILE A 101 5.46 9.67 24.18
C ILE A 101 6.97 9.62 24.40
N ASP A 102 7.40 8.75 25.30
CA ASP A 102 8.82 8.45 25.49
C ASP A 102 9.34 7.40 24.48
N LYS A 103 10.64 7.13 24.54
CA LYS A 103 11.31 6.16 23.64
C LYS A 103 10.82 4.73 23.85
N GLU A 104 10.48 4.34 25.07
CA GLU A 104 10.05 2.97 25.38
C GLU A 104 8.63 2.71 24.88
N GLU A 105 7.73 3.67 25.06
CA GLU A 105 6.37 3.61 24.53
C GLU A 105 6.36 3.62 23.00
N CYS A 106 7.19 4.47 22.39
CA CYS A 106 7.38 4.50 20.93
C CYS A 106 7.83 3.13 20.40
N ALA A 107 8.85 2.52 21.03
CA ALA A 107 9.33 1.19 20.65
C ALA A 107 8.26 0.10 20.79
N ARG A 108 7.43 0.15 21.86
CA ARG A 108 6.33 -0.79 22.08
C ARG A 108 5.25 -0.68 21.00
N LYS A 109 4.84 0.54 20.66
CA LYS A 109 3.85 0.80 19.61
C LYS A 109 4.38 0.37 18.24
N LEU A 110 5.66 0.67 17.92
CA LEU A 110 6.31 0.21 16.68
C LEU A 110 6.35 -1.32 16.58
N LYS A 111 6.66 -2.03 17.68
CA LYS A 111 6.65 -3.50 17.70
C LYS A 111 5.26 -4.07 17.38
N LYS A 112 4.19 -3.45 17.91
CA LYS A 112 2.81 -3.85 17.58
C LYS A 112 2.49 -3.62 16.10
N THR A 113 2.86 -2.46 15.56
CA THR A 113 2.68 -2.14 14.13
C THR A 113 3.44 -3.13 13.24
N LEU A 114 4.65 -3.54 13.64
CA LEU A 114 5.46 -4.51 12.90
C LEU A 114 4.78 -5.88 12.80
N ILE A 115 4.16 -6.36 13.88
CA ILE A 115 3.43 -7.64 13.87
C ILE A 115 2.24 -7.58 12.88
N ILE A 116 1.49 -6.47 12.91
CA ILE A 116 0.38 -6.26 11.98
C ILE A 116 0.88 -6.19 10.53
N PHE A 117 2.00 -5.50 10.30
CA PHE A 117 2.64 -5.41 8.98
C PHE A 117 3.02 -6.79 8.43
N ILE A 118 3.63 -7.67 9.23
CA ILE A 118 3.99 -9.03 8.80
C ILE A 118 2.76 -9.83 8.38
N LEU A 119 1.67 -9.77 9.17
CA LEU A 119 0.42 -10.44 8.83
C LEU A 119 -0.17 -9.92 7.51
N LEU A 120 -0.13 -8.60 7.30
CA LEU A 120 -0.58 -7.97 6.06
C LEU A 120 0.23 -8.43 4.86
N VAL A 121 1.56 -8.45 4.96
CA VAL A 121 2.46 -8.93 3.89
C VAL A 121 2.09 -10.35 3.46
N ILE A 122 1.83 -11.24 4.42
CA ILE A 122 1.47 -12.65 4.12
C ILE A 122 0.11 -12.71 3.41
N MET A 123 -0.91 -12.04 3.95
CA MET A 123 -2.26 -12.02 3.36
C MET A 123 -2.24 -11.41 1.96
N GLU A 124 -1.55 -10.29 1.79
CA GLU A 124 -1.44 -9.58 0.53
C GLU A 124 -0.67 -10.40 -0.51
N PHE A 125 0.43 -11.06 -0.12
CA PHE A 125 1.14 -11.99 -1.01
C PHE A 125 0.20 -13.08 -1.55
N VAL A 126 -0.56 -13.74 -0.67
CA VAL A 126 -1.51 -14.80 -1.06
C VAL A 126 -2.58 -14.23 -2.00
N TYR A 127 -3.13 -13.06 -1.68
CA TYR A 127 -4.17 -12.42 -2.48
C TYR A 127 -3.66 -12.00 -3.87
N LEU A 128 -2.48 -11.36 -3.94
CA LEU A 128 -1.84 -10.96 -5.20
C LEU A 128 -1.56 -12.17 -6.07
N ARG A 129 -1.01 -13.25 -5.52
CA ARG A 129 -0.75 -14.49 -6.26
C ARG A 129 -2.05 -15.07 -6.83
N ASN A 130 -3.07 -15.25 -5.99
CA ASN A 130 -4.34 -15.83 -6.42
C ASN A 130 -5.05 -14.98 -7.46
N THR A 131 -4.97 -13.65 -7.34
CA THR A 131 -5.61 -12.74 -8.30
C THR A 131 -4.86 -12.72 -9.63
N GLN A 132 -3.52 -12.78 -9.64
CA GLN A 132 -2.74 -12.94 -10.88
C GLN A 132 -3.15 -14.21 -11.64
N ILE A 133 -3.26 -15.35 -10.93
CA ILE A 133 -3.71 -16.62 -11.52
C ILE A 133 -5.16 -16.49 -12.03
N GLY A 134 -6.05 -15.85 -11.26
CA GLY A 134 -7.43 -15.63 -11.68
C GLY A 134 -7.57 -14.75 -12.93
N ILE A 135 -6.77 -13.67 -13.03
CA ILE A 135 -6.69 -12.83 -14.23
C ILE A 135 -6.24 -13.66 -15.44
N LEU A 136 -5.23 -14.52 -15.24
CA LEU A 136 -4.68 -15.36 -16.30
C LEU A 136 -5.70 -16.41 -16.80
N ASN A 137 -6.38 -17.10 -15.88
CA ASN A 137 -7.38 -18.10 -16.24
C ASN A 137 -8.53 -17.50 -17.06
N ASN A 138 -8.98 -16.29 -16.71
CA ASN A 138 -10.00 -15.57 -17.48
C ASN A 138 -9.51 -15.18 -18.88
N TYR A 139 -8.23 -14.84 -19.03
CA TYR A 139 -7.63 -14.56 -20.34
C TYR A 139 -7.58 -15.81 -21.22
N ASN A 140 -7.21 -16.96 -20.64
CA ASN A 140 -7.14 -18.24 -21.37
C ASN A 140 -8.52 -18.80 -21.73
N MET A 141 -9.60 -18.42 -21.03
CA MET A 141 -10.96 -18.80 -21.40
C MET A 141 -11.56 -17.96 -22.54
N GLN A 142 -10.95 -16.82 -22.88
CA GLN A 142 -11.43 -15.92 -23.94
C GLN A 142 -10.76 -16.18 -25.30
N ASN A 143 -9.69 -16.98 -25.35
CA ASN A 143 -9.00 -17.42 -26.56
C ASN A 143 -9.24 -18.91 -26.80
#